data_AF-A0A962HNY7-F1
#
_entry.id   AF-A0A962HNY7-F1
#
_cell.length_a   1.000
_cell.length_b   1.000
_cell.length_c   1.000
_cell.angle_alpha   90.00
_cell.angle_beta   90.00
_cell.angle_gamma   90.00
#
_symmetry.space_group_name_H-M   'P 1'
#
loop_
_entity.id
_entity.type
_entity.pdbx_description
1 polymer ?
#
loop_
_entity_poly.entity_id
_entity_poly.type
_entity_poly.pdbx_seq_one_letter_code
_entity_poly.pdbx_strand_id
1 'polypeptide(L)'
;MKPGQPGRWRSLKYALGGLLLLALLLGALAYGYRSTFNARFAVMEQLSVSDCQPGENGRWQLPSSLGEYPLLLTRLLQQMEGETVDIQLVRRFLLTPAEAGRPGDGRFRGREIALRLQYSQSRRLELFINHAFMGEARPGCSIYGLKAASRFYFNKLPETLSPAEVALLSVQVRAPKYFDPVRFPDRVQVQRDQRLAWALQQRLITPEEYRQALSEPLPVQTQGP
;
A
#
# COMPACT_ATOMS: atom_id res chain seq x y z
N MET A 1 -3.37 57.70 54.35
CA MET A 1 -3.58 56.28 53.98
C MET A 1 -3.29 56.12 52.49
N LYS A 2 -2.19 55.45 52.13
CA LYS A 2 -1.72 55.10 50.77
C LYS A 2 -1.17 53.66 50.85
N PRO A 3 -1.02 52.91 49.74
CA PRO A 3 -1.90 52.72 48.59
C PRO A 3 -2.25 51.22 48.40
N GLY A 4 -3.35 50.93 47.69
CA GLY A 4 -3.83 49.58 47.41
C GLY A 4 -2.91 48.75 46.50
N GLN A 5 -2.88 47.44 46.75
CA GLN A 5 -1.96 46.47 46.15
C GLN A 5 -1.99 46.43 44.61
N PRO A 6 -0.86 46.68 43.92
CA PRO A 6 -0.79 46.63 42.44
C PRO A 6 -0.45 45.24 41.85
N GLY A 7 -0.49 44.16 42.63
CA GLY A 7 0.10 42.87 42.22
C GLY A 7 -0.80 41.89 41.48
N ARG A 8 -2.11 41.83 41.81
CA ARG A 8 -2.96 40.68 41.44
C ARG A 8 -3.42 40.66 39.97
N TRP A 9 -3.50 41.83 39.34
CA TRP A 9 -3.94 41.97 37.95
C TRP A 9 -2.80 41.77 36.94
N ARG A 10 -1.55 41.96 37.37
CA ARG A 10 -0.37 41.72 36.54
C ARG A 10 -0.13 40.22 36.38
N SER A 11 -0.17 39.45 37.45
CA SER A 11 -0.01 37.99 37.40
C SER A 11 -1.10 37.29 36.57
N LEU A 12 -2.34 37.76 36.64
CA LEU A 12 -3.45 37.21 35.83
C LEU A 12 -3.25 37.44 34.33
N LYS A 13 -2.72 38.61 33.93
CA LYS A 13 -2.39 38.92 32.53
C LYS A 13 -1.28 38.03 31.97
N TYR A 14 -0.25 37.74 32.77
CA TYR A 14 0.81 36.82 32.37
C TYR A 14 0.31 35.36 32.28
N ALA A 15 -0.58 34.93 33.18
CA ALA A 15 -1.18 33.61 33.14
C ALA A 15 -2.10 33.41 31.90
N LEU A 16 -2.94 34.40 31.60
CA LEU A 16 -3.79 34.39 30.39
C LEU A 16 -2.96 34.47 29.10
N GLY A 17 -1.91 35.31 29.07
CA GLY A 17 -0.99 35.39 27.95
C GLY A 17 -0.22 34.08 27.72
N GLY A 18 0.22 33.41 28.79
CA GLY A 18 0.87 32.11 28.72
C GLY A 18 -0.05 30.99 28.19
N LEU A 19 -1.31 30.97 28.61
CA LEU A 19 -2.31 30.02 28.10
C LEU A 19 -2.62 30.24 26.62
N LEU A 20 -2.73 31.50 26.18
CA LEU A 20 -2.94 31.84 24.77
C LEU A 20 -1.74 31.41 23.92
N LEU A 21 -0.51 31.66 24.39
CA LEU A 21 0.71 31.25 23.70
C LEU A 21 0.80 29.72 23.60
N LEU A 22 0.49 29.00 24.69
CA LEU A 22 0.45 27.53 24.69
C LEU A 22 -0.61 27.00 23.73
N ALA A 23 -1.81 27.58 23.70
CA ALA A 23 -2.87 27.19 22.77
C ALA A 23 -2.47 27.44 21.31
N LEU A 24 -1.81 28.56 21.01
CA LEU A 24 -1.28 28.87 19.67
C LEU A 24 -0.16 27.91 19.28
N LEU A 25 0.76 27.57 20.18
CA LEU A 25 1.83 26.59 19.93
C LEU A 25 1.27 25.18 19.72
N LEU A 26 0.32 24.74 20.54
CA LEU A 26 -0.38 23.47 20.36
C LEU A 26 -1.19 23.46 19.06
N GLY A 27 -1.85 24.57 18.72
CA GLY A 27 -2.56 24.75 17.46
C GLY A 27 -1.62 24.67 16.25
N ALA A 28 -0.46 25.32 16.31
CA ALA A 28 0.56 25.28 15.26
C ALA A 28 1.19 23.88 15.12
N LEU A 29 1.45 23.20 16.23
CA LEU A 29 1.94 21.81 16.24
C LEU A 29 0.90 20.85 15.68
N ALA A 30 -0.36 20.96 16.11
CA ALA A 30 -1.47 20.16 15.60
C ALA A 30 -1.71 20.43 14.11
N TYR A 31 -1.64 21.69 13.68
CA TYR A 31 -1.78 22.09 12.29
C TYR A 31 -0.61 21.56 11.43
N GLY A 32 0.63 21.71 11.87
CA GLY A 32 1.80 21.16 11.18
C GLY A 32 1.77 19.64 11.08
N TYR A 33 1.38 18.96 12.16
CA TYR A 33 1.17 17.52 12.16
C TYR A 33 0.03 17.11 11.21
N ARG A 34 -1.13 17.80 11.25
CA ARG A 34 -2.27 17.54 10.37
C ARG A 34 -1.95 17.79 8.89
N SER A 35 -1.22 18.86 8.60
CA SER A 35 -0.79 19.25 7.25
C SER A 35 0.13 18.19 6.64
N THR A 36 1.20 17.82 7.34
CA THR A 36 2.14 16.79 6.87
C THR A 36 1.50 15.41 6.79
N PHE A 37 0.59 15.10 7.72
CA PHE A 37 -0.18 13.87 7.71
C PHE A 37 -1.12 13.79 6.49
N ASN A 38 -1.94 14.82 6.24
CA ASN A 38 -2.85 14.87 5.10
C ASN A 38 -2.11 14.88 3.76
N ALA A 39 -0.97 15.57 3.66
CA ALA A 39 -0.15 15.59 2.46
C ALA A 39 0.31 14.18 2.04
N ARG A 40 0.55 13.29 3.01
CA ARG A 40 0.98 11.90 2.76
C ARG A 40 -0.15 11.01 2.24
N PHE A 41 -1.38 11.26 2.68
CA PHE A 41 -2.55 10.65 2.06
C PHE A 41 -2.72 11.12 0.61
N ALA A 42 -2.49 12.41 0.34
CA ALA A 42 -2.55 12.93 -1.03
C ALA A 42 -1.50 12.27 -1.96
N VAL A 43 -0.29 12.01 -1.46
CA VAL A 43 0.75 11.27 -2.22
C VAL A 43 0.28 9.86 -2.58
N MET A 44 -0.41 9.16 -1.68
CA MET A 44 -0.96 7.84 -1.95
C MET A 44 -1.95 7.85 -3.12
N GLU A 45 -2.73 8.92 -3.27
CA GLU A 45 -3.72 9.06 -4.35
C GLU A 45 -3.10 9.51 -5.70
N GLN A 46 -1.85 10.02 -5.70
CA GLN A 46 -1.26 10.69 -6.87
C GLN A 46 -0.14 9.90 -7.58
N LEU A 47 0.44 8.88 -6.95
CA LEU A 47 1.62 8.21 -7.51
C LEU A 47 1.27 7.32 -8.70
N SER A 48 1.84 7.62 -9.86
CA SER A 48 1.81 6.76 -11.05
C SER A 48 2.79 5.60 -10.89
N VAL A 49 2.41 4.43 -11.37
CA VAL A 49 2.92 3.19 -10.79
C VAL A 49 3.78 2.42 -11.79
N SER A 50 5.07 2.73 -11.74
CA SER A 50 6.26 1.92 -12.12
C SER A 50 7.38 2.89 -12.46
N ASP A 51 8.55 2.74 -11.82
CA ASP A 51 9.74 3.52 -12.19
C ASP A 51 10.37 3.00 -13.51
N CYS A 52 10.01 1.76 -13.89
CA CYS A 52 10.69 0.98 -14.93
C CYS A 52 10.06 1.04 -16.30
N GLN A 53 8.76 1.28 -16.36
CA GLN A 53 8.02 1.31 -17.61
C GLN A 53 7.22 2.60 -17.62
N PRO A 54 7.50 3.54 -18.53
CA PRO A 54 6.60 4.67 -18.72
C PRO A 54 5.24 4.11 -19.14
N GLY A 55 4.17 4.53 -18.48
CA GLY A 55 2.82 4.17 -18.90
C GLY A 55 2.50 4.75 -20.28
N GLU A 56 1.34 4.41 -20.84
CA GLU A 56 0.90 4.94 -22.14
C GLU A 56 0.95 6.48 -22.14
N ASN A 57 1.63 7.08 -23.12
CA ASN A 57 1.88 8.52 -23.19
C ASN A 57 2.62 9.10 -21.96
N GLY A 58 3.48 8.29 -21.31
CA GLY A 58 4.22 8.67 -20.12
C GLY A 58 3.40 8.64 -18.82
N ARG A 59 2.17 8.09 -18.84
CA ARG A 59 1.30 8.03 -17.67
C ARG A 59 0.67 6.66 -17.48
N TRP A 60 0.68 6.17 -16.24
CA TRP A 60 -0.12 5.01 -15.87
C TRP A 60 -1.54 5.46 -15.55
N GLN A 61 -2.50 5.05 -16.37
CA GLN A 61 -3.91 5.11 -15.98
C GLN A 61 -4.18 3.91 -15.08
N LEU A 62 -4.31 4.12 -13.79
CA LEU A 62 -4.74 3.07 -12.87
C LEU A 62 -6.24 2.82 -13.06
N PRO A 63 -6.70 1.59 -12.82
CA PRO A 63 -8.13 1.34 -12.69
C PRO A 63 -8.73 2.26 -11.62
N SER A 64 -9.90 2.82 -11.89
CA SER A 64 -10.55 3.81 -11.03
C SER A 64 -11.22 3.18 -9.80
N SER A 65 -11.42 1.87 -9.84
CA SER A 65 -12.06 1.11 -8.78
C SER A 65 -11.53 -0.32 -8.70
N LEU A 66 -11.69 -0.94 -7.52
CA LEU A 66 -11.33 -2.34 -7.30
C LEU A 66 -12.07 -3.33 -8.24
N GLY A 67 -13.26 -2.95 -8.73
CA GLY A 67 -14.10 -3.80 -9.59
C GLY A 67 -13.57 -3.98 -11.02
N GLU A 68 -12.61 -3.17 -11.43
CA GLU A 68 -11.94 -3.31 -12.72
C GLU A 68 -10.87 -4.41 -12.71
N TYR A 69 -10.41 -4.84 -11.53
CA TYR A 69 -9.50 -5.98 -11.42
C TYR A 69 -10.24 -7.33 -11.54
N PRO A 70 -9.56 -8.40 -11.99
CA PRO A 70 -10.15 -9.74 -12.00
C PRO A 70 -10.74 -10.11 -10.64
N LEU A 71 -11.98 -10.61 -10.64
CA LEU A 71 -12.66 -11.00 -9.40
C LEU A 71 -11.83 -11.98 -8.58
N LEU A 72 -11.18 -12.94 -9.24
CA LEU A 72 -10.30 -13.90 -8.59
C LEU A 72 -9.18 -13.21 -7.78
N LEU A 73 -8.57 -12.17 -8.33
CA LEU A 73 -7.50 -11.42 -7.65
C LEU A 73 -8.03 -10.78 -6.37
N THR A 74 -9.14 -10.04 -6.48
CA THR A 74 -9.70 -9.32 -5.34
C THR A 74 -10.07 -10.27 -4.21
N ARG A 75 -10.61 -11.47 -4.54
CA ARG A 75 -10.91 -12.52 -3.56
C ARG A 75 -9.65 -13.14 -2.93
N LEU A 76 -8.61 -13.40 -3.71
CA LEU A 76 -7.34 -13.94 -3.20
C LEU A 76 -6.64 -12.96 -2.26
N LEU A 77 -6.71 -11.67 -2.56
CA LEU A 77 -6.11 -10.63 -1.73
C LEU A 77 -6.96 -10.28 -0.51
N GLN A 78 -8.27 -10.46 -0.55
CA GLN A 78 -9.12 -10.40 0.66
C GLN A 78 -8.76 -11.46 1.71
N GLN A 79 -8.11 -12.56 1.31
CA GLN A 79 -7.56 -13.54 2.26
C GLN A 79 -6.27 -13.07 2.94
N MET A 80 -5.64 -12.00 2.44
CA MET A 80 -4.57 -11.38 3.19
C MET A 80 -5.16 -10.74 4.44
N GLU A 81 -4.54 -11.01 5.59
CA GLU A 81 -4.92 -10.35 6.83
C GLU A 81 -4.90 -8.84 6.62
N GLY A 82 -5.99 -8.16 7.00
CA GLY A 82 -6.11 -6.71 6.83
C GLY A 82 -4.95 -5.95 7.47
N GLU A 83 -4.36 -6.49 8.54
CA GLU A 83 -3.14 -5.96 9.17
C GLU A 83 -1.95 -5.97 8.20
N THR A 84 -1.76 -7.01 7.39
CA THR A 84 -0.66 -7.04 6.40
C THR A 84 -0.80 -5.94 5.35
N VAL A 85 -2.02 -5.74 4.83
CA VAL A 85 -2.31 -4.68 3.85
C VAL A 85 -2.06 -3.30 4.46
N ASP A 86 -2.63 -3.06 5.65
CA ASP A 86 -2.51 -1.78 6.34
C ASP A 86 -1.06 -1.49 6.73
N ILE A 87 -0.31 -2.51 7.18
CA ILE A 87 1.11 -2.40 7.51
C ILE A 87 1.92 -1.96 6.29
N GLN A 88 1.68 -2.55 5.12
CA GLN A 88 2.41 -2.20 3.91
C GLN A 88 2.10 -0.78 3.44
N LEU A 89 0.83 -0.36 3.47
CA LEU A 89 0.43 1.01 3.14
C LEU A 89 1.02 2.04 4.10
N VAL A 90 0.94 1.78 5.41
CA VAL A 90 1.52 2.67 6.43
C VAL A 90 3.02 2.80 6.23
N ARG A 91 3.75 1.68 6.12
CA ARG A 91 5.21 1.68 5.95
C ARG A 91 5.65 2.46 4.72
N ARG A 92 4.91 2.32 3.62
CA ARG A 92 5.26 2.96 2.35
C ARG A 92 4.97 4.46 2.34
N PHE A 93 3.80 4.86 2.80
CA PHE A 93 3.28 6.21 2.56
C PHE A 93 3.19 7.07 3.80
N LEU A 94 2.84 6.45 4.92
CA LEU A 94 2.51 7.20 6.12
C LEU A 94 3.72 7.33 7.04
N LEU A 95 4.80 6.55 6.87
CA LEU A 95 6.05 6.67 7.62
C LEU A 95 7.11 7.50 6.89
N THR A 96 7.87 8.33 7.62
CA THR A 96 9.11 8.91 7.11
C THR A 96 10.22 7.88 7.24
N PRO A 97 11.32 7.98 6.46
CA PRO A 97 12.50 7.14 6.67
C PRO A 97 13.01 7.19 8.11
N ALA A 98 12.99 8.37 8.75
CA ALA A 98 13.39 8.56 10.14
C ALA A 98 12.47 7.83 11.14
N GLU A 99 11.18 7.68 10.82
CA GLU A 99 10.22 6.96 11.65
C GLU A 99 10.23 5.45 11.40
N ALA A 100 10.51 5.01 10.17
CA ALA A 100 10.61 3.60 9.81
C ALA A 100 11.75 2.88 10.56
N GLY A 101 12.82 3.60 10.89
CA GLY A 101 13.98 3.08 11.64
C GLY A 101 13.82 3.02 13.17
N ARG A 102 12.66 3.36 13.73
CA ARG A 102 12.39 3.30 15.19
C ARG A 102 11.25 2.33 15.51
N PRO A 103 11.50 1.01 15.49
CA PRO A 103 10.48 0.02 15.82
C PRO A 103 10.01 0.22 17.28
N GLY A 104 8.69 0.32 17.50
CA GLY A 104 8.11 0.41 18.85
C GLY A 104 7.48 1.75 19.22
N ASP A 105 7.55 2.75 18.34
CA ASP A 105 6.86 4.01 18.57
C ASP A 105 5.35 3.88 18.27
N GLY A 106 4.50 4.27 19.22
CA GLY A 106 3.03 4.28 19.08
C GLY A 106 2.50 5.05 17.85
N ARG A 107 3.34 5.85 17.17
CA ARG A 107 3.07 6.48 15.87
C ARG A 107 2.66 5.48 14.78
N PHE A 108 3.22 4.26 14.75
CA PHE A 108 2.80 3.26 13.76
C PHE A 108 1.33 2.88 13.94
N ARG A 109 0.96 2.52 15.17
CA ARG A 109 -0.41 2.11 15.52
C ARG A 109 -1.40 3.25 15.28
N GLY A 110 -1.03 4.49 15.61
CA GLY A 110 -1.84 5.67 15.32
C GLY A 110 -2.10 5.87 13.82
N ARG A 111 -1.10 5.60 12.97
CA ARG A 111 -1.23 5.69 11.51
C ARG A 111 -2.09 4.58 10.91
N GLU A 112 -1.96 3.37 11.43
CA GLU A 112 -2.81 2.25 11.07
C GLU A 112 -4.28 2.54 11.39
N ILE A 113 -4.57 3.02 12.59
CA ILE A 113 -5.94 3.42 13.00
C ILE A 113 -6.46 4.52 12.08
N ALA A 114 -5.68 5.56 11.85
CA ALA A 114 -6.11 6.67 11.01
C ALA A 114 -6.36 6.25 9.55
N LEU A 115 -5.54 5.35 9.00
CA LEU A 115 -5.77 4.75 7.69
C LEU A 115 -7.13 4.01 7.64
N ARG A 116 -7.45 3.24 8.69
CA ARG A 116 -8.72 2.49 8.79
C ARG A 116 -9.94 3.40 8.97
N LEU A 117 -9.78 4.52 9.66
CA LEU A 117 -10.84 5.53 9.83
C LEU A 117 -11.08 6.34 8.54
N GLN A 118 -10.02 6.59 7.77
CA GLN A 118 -10.09 7.40 6.56
C GLN A 118 -10.63 6.62 5.35
N TYR A 119 -10.34 5.32 5.26
CA TYR A 119 -10.67 4.50 4.09
C TYR A 119 -11.35 3.20 4.47
N SER A 120 -12.36 2.81 3.68
CA SER A 120 -12.99 1.48 3.77
C SER A 120 -12.00 0.36 3.46
N GLN A 121 -12.31 -0.88 3.87
CA GLN A 121 -11.46 -2.04 3.55
C GLN A 121 -11.22 -2.18 2.04
N SER A 122 -12.26 -2.04 1.22
CA SER A 122 -12.15 -2.10 -0.24
C SER A 122 -11.23 -1.02 -0.79
N ARG A 123 -11.32 0.22 -0.27
CA ARG A 123 -10.46 1.32 -0.70
C ARG A 123 -9.01 1.09 -0.29
N ARG A 124 -8.76 0.59 0.92
CA ARG A 124 -7.39 0.22 1.34
C ARG A 124 -6.82 -0.89 0.46
N LEU A 125 -7.63 -1.89 0.12
CA LEU A 125 -7.21 -2.97 -0.77
C LEU A 125 -6.88 -2.45 -2.18
N GLU A 126 -7.69 -1.54 -2.71
CA GLU A 126 -7.42 -0.87 -4.00
C GLU A 126 -6.10 -0.08 -3.98
N LEU A 127 -5.91 0.78 -2.97
CA LEU A 127 -4.67 1.53 -2.77
C LEU A 127 -3.48 0.56 -2.65
N PHE A 128 -3.65 -0.56 -1.96
CA PHE A 128 -2.61 -1.57 -1.84
C PHE A 128 -2.27 -2.21 -3.18
N ILE A 129 -3.25 -2.67 -3.96
CA ILE A 129 -3.02 -3.29 -5.27
C ILE A 129 -2.34 -2.32 -6.22
N ASN A 130 -2.71 -1.03 -6.17
CA ASN A 130 -2.14 0.00 -7.01
C ASN A 130 -0.71 0.35 -6.61
N HIS A 131 -0.31 0.19 -5.34
CA HIS A 131 0.95 0.73 -4.86
C HIS A 131 1.89 -0.27 -4.17
N ALA A 132 1.50 -1.53 -4.03
CA ALA A 132 2.34 -2.52 -3.40
C ALA A 132 3.65 -2.67 -4.16
N PHE A 133 4.75 -2.92 -3.45
CA PHE A 133 5.98 -3.36 -4.10
C PHE A 133 5.73 -4.74 -4.71
N MET A 134 6.18 -4.97 -5.94
CA MET A 134 5.94 -6.19 -6.71
C MET A 134 7.23 -6.82 -7.24
N GLY A 135 8.38 -6.25 -6.89
CA GLY A 135 9.70 -6.75 -7.27
C GLY A 135 10.57 -5.66 -7.88
N GLU A 136 11.74 -6.07 -8.33
CA GLU A 136 12.74 -5.19 -8.93
C GLU A 136 13.07 -5.74 -10.32
N ALA A 137 12.85 -4.93 -11.36
CA ALA A 137 13.11 -5.35 -12.73
C ALA A 137 14.62 -5.48 -12.99
N ARG A 138 15.39 -4.50 -12.49
CA ARG A 138 16.85 -4.37 -12.58
C ARG A 138 17.33 -3.51 -11.41
N PRO A 139 18.63 -3.55 -11.05
CA PRO A 139 19.20 -2.69 -10.01
C PRO A 139 18.78 -1.23 -10.15
N GLY A 140 18.07 -0.71 -9.15
CA GLY A 140 17.58 0.68 -9.13
C GLY A 140 16.24 0.90 -9.85
N CYS A 141 15.58 -0.18 -10.27
CA CYS A 141 14.33 -0.14 -11.03
C CYS A 141 13.25 -0.99 -10.32
N SER A 142 12.41 -0.34 -9.52
CA SER A 142 11.36 -1.00 -8.75
C SER A 142 10.03 -1.08 -9.49
N ILE A 143 9.38 -2.23 -9.40
CA ILE A 143 8.03 -2.47 -9.91
C ILE A 143 7.07 -2.26 -8.76
N TYR A 144 6.13 -1.35 -8.98
CA TYR A 144 5.07 -1.04 -8.04
C TYR A 144 3.72 -1.37 -8.69
N GLY A 145 2.78 -1.79 -7.85
CA GLY A 145 1.41 -2.10 -8.19
C GLY A 145 1.22 -3.22 -9.21
N LEU A 146 -0.02 -3.68 -9.27
CA LEU A 146 -0.37 -4.84 -10.08
C LEU A 146 -0.28 -4.55 -11.57
N LYS A 147 -0.76 -3.39 -12.04
CA LYS A 147 -0.76 -3.07 -13.48
C LYS A 147 0.64 -3.15 -14.09
N ALA A 148 1.64 -2.59 -13.42
CA ALA A 148 3.02 -2.70 -13.89
C ALA A 148 3.58 -4.11 -13.75
N ALA A 149 3.25 -4.82 -12.67
CA ALA A 149 3.66 -6.21 -12.50
C ALA A 149 3.10 -7.12 -13.61
N SER A 150 1.82 -6.98 -13.96
CA SER A 150 1.17 -7.70 -15.05
C SER A 150 1.87 -7.47 -16.40
N ARG A 151 2.22 -6.22 -16.68
CA ARG A 151 2.98 -5.85 -17.88
C ARG A 151 4.40 -6.39 -17.85
N PHE A 152 5.07 -6.29 -16.71
CA PHE A 152 6.45 -6.75 -16.58
C PHE A 152 6.59 -8.27 -16.69
N TYR A 153 5.82 -9.03 -15.91
CA TYR A 153 5.97 -10.48 -15.85
C TYR A 153 5.27 -11.21 -17.00
N PHE A 154 4.16 -10.66 -17.52
CA PHE A 154 3.30 -11.38 -18.48
C PHE A 154 3.01 -10.61 -19.77
N ASN A 155 3.47 -9.36 -19.88
CA ASN A 155 3.10 -8.45 -20.97
C ASN A 155 1.58 -8.29 -21.16
N LYS A 156 0.81 -8.44 -20.08
CA LYS A 156 -0.65 -8.42 -20.09
C LYS A 156 -1.20 -7.25 -19.28
N LEU A 157 -2.44 -6.87 -19.62
CA LEU A 157 -3.23 -6.00 -18.76
C LEU A 157 -3.83 -6.81 -17.60
N PRO A 158 -4.02 -6.23 -16.40
CA PRO A 158 -4.63 -6.92 -15.26
C PRO A 158 -5.89 -7.70 -15.58
N GLU A 159 -6.76 -7.14 -16.42
CA GLU A 159 -8.06 -7.67 -16.81
C GLU A 159 -7.95 -8.91 -17.70
N THR A 160 -6.79 -9.10 -18.33
CA THR A 160 -6.51 -10.19 -19.28
C THR A 160 -5.65 -11.31 -18.70
N LEU A 161 -5.35 -11.25 -17.41
CA LEU A 161 -4.55 -12.26 -16.73
C LEU A 161 -5.31 -13.58 -16.61
N SER A 162 -4.59 -14.69 -16.79
CA SER A 162 -5.12 -16.02 -16.50
C SER A 162 -5.26 -16.26 -14.99
N PRO A 163 -6.02 -17.29 -14.56
CA PRO A 163 -6.06 -17.69 -13.17
C PRO A 163 -4.68 -17.99 -12.57
N ALA A 164 -3.77 -18.59 -13.33
CA ALA A 164 -2.41 -18.89 -12.88
C ALA A 164 -1.61 -17.61 -12.61
N GLU A 165 -1.69 -16.64 -13.50
CA GLU A 165 -0.99 -15.35 -13.40
C GLU A 165 -1.53 -14.51 -12.25
N VAL A 166 -2.86 -14.48 -12.08
CA VAL A 166 -3.53 -13.83 -10.95
C VAL A 166 -3.10 -14.47 -9.62
N ALA A 167 -3.10 -15.81 -9.55
CA ALA A 167 -2.67 -16.53 -8.36
C ALA A 167 -1.20 -16.21 -8.02
N LEU A 168 -0.32 -16.17 -9.03
CA LEU A 168 1.09 -15.83 -8.87
C LEU A 168 1.27 -14.42 -8.31
N LEU A 169 0.64 -13.41 -8.91
CA LEU A 169 0.77 -12.02 -8.45
C LEU A 169 0.23 -11.84 -7.03
N SER A 170 -0.81 -12.59 -6.65
CA SER A 170 -1.33 -12.59 -5.27
C SER A 170 -0.34 -13.14 -4.24
N VAL A 171 0.56 -14.03 -4.65
CA VAL A 171 1.66 -14.54 -3.82
C VAL A 171 2.80 -13.51 -3.78
N GLN A 172 3.18 -12.99 -4.95
CA GLN A 172 4.31 -12.07 -5.08
C GLN A 172 4.12 -10.81 -4.22
N VAL A 173 2.92 -10.21 -4.24
CA VAL A 173 2.62 -9.00 -3.46
C VAL A 173 2.75 -9.17 -1.94
N ARG A 174 2.64 -10.42 -1.44
CA ARG A 174 2.77 -10.70 -0.01
C ARG A 174 4.20 -10.52 0.48
N ALA A 175 5.17 -10.97 -0.31
CA ALA A 175 6.59 -10.86 0.03
C ALA A 175 7.44 -10.82 -1.25
N PRO A 176 7.53 -9.65 -1.90
CA PRO A 176 8.05 -9.55 -3.27
C PRO A 176 9.50 -9.99 -3.45
N LYS A 177 10.31 -9.85 -2.40
CA LYS A 177 11.73 -10.29 -2.40
C LYS A 177 11.88 -11.79 -2.17
N TYR A 178 10.89 -12.43 -1.56
CA TYR A 178 10.92 -13.85 -1.22
C TYR A 178 10.23 -14.72 -2.27
N PHE A 179 9.16 -14.20 -2.87
CA PHE A 179 8.34 -14.86 -3.89
C PHE A 179 8.57 -14.31 -5.30
N ASP A 180 9.79 -13.86 -5.58
CA ASP A 180 10.16 -13.41 -6.92
C ASP A 180 10.07 -14.59 -7.91
N PRO A 181 9.19 -14.52 -8.94
CA PRO A 181 8.95 -15.64 -9.84
C PRO A 181 10.11 -15.90 -10.79
N VAL A 182 10.99 -14.92 -10.99
CA VAL A 182 12.17 -15.03 -11.85
C VAL A 182 13.34 -15.58 -11.05
N ARG A 183 13.53 -15.10 -9.82
CA ARG A 183 14.67 -15.49 -8.98
C ARG A 183 14.44 -16.77 -8.19
N PHE A 184 13.21 -17.04 -7.77
CA PHE A 184 12.84 -18.16 -6.90
C PHE A 184 11.59 -18.90 -7.41
N PRO A 185 11.59 -19.39 -8.68
CA PRO A 185 10.41 -19.96 -9.33
C PRO A 185 9.75 -21.09 -8.52
N ASP A 186 10.54 -22.00 -7.94
CA ASP A 186 10.04 -23.14 -7.17
C ASP A 186 9.18 -22.71 -5.96
N ARG A 187 9.61 -21.66 -5.25
CA ARG A 187 8.88 -21.13 -4.08
C ARG A 187 7.54 -20.53 -4.50
N VAL A 188 7.53 -19.86 -5.63
CA VAL A 188 6.35 -19.19 -6.16
C VAL A 188 5.37 -20.21 -6.70
N GLN A 189 5.84 -21.24 -7.38
CA GLN A 189 5.01 -22.32 -7.93
C GLN A 189 4.19 -22.98 -6.83
N VAL A 190 4.85 -23.42 -5.75
CA VAL A 190 4.17 -24.08 -4.62
C VAL A 190 3.07 -23.21 -4.04
N GLN A 191 3.34 -21.92 -3.85
CA GLN A 191 2.36 -21.00 -3.29
C GLN A 191 1.25 -20.62 -4.29
N ARG A 192 1.57 -20.48 -5.58
CA ARG A 192 0.59 -20.24 -6.65
C ARG A 192 -0.40 -21.39 -6.72
N ASP A 193 0.10 -22.63 -6.69
CA ASP A 193 -0.73 -23.84 -6.80
C ASP A 193 -1.63 -24.00 -5.57
N GLN A 194 -1.14 -23.65 -4.36
CA GLN A 194 -1.99 -23.55 -3.16
C GLN A 194 -3.11 -22.51 -3.31
N ARG A 195 -2.83 -21.34 -3.90
CA ARG A 195 -3.84 -20.30 -4.15
C ARG A 195 -4.87 -20.77 -5.18
N LEU A 196 -4.45 -21.48 -6.22
CA LEU A 196 -5.34 -22.09 -7.20
C LEU A 196 -6.24 -23.16 -6.56
N ALA A 197 -5.68 -24.01 -5.69
CA ALA A 197 -6.45 -25.03 -4.98
C ALA A 197 -7.51 -24.39 -4.06
N TRP A 198 -7.15 -23.32 -3.36
CA TRP A 198 -8.11 -22.53 -2.59
C TRP A 198 -9.19 -21.91 -3.48
N ALA A 199 -8.82 -21.33 -4.63
CA ALA A 199 -9.77 -20.73 -5.56
C ALA A 199 -10.78 -21.75 -6.10
N LEU A 200 -10.32 -22.98 -6.39
CA LEU A 200 -11.19 -24.08 -6.78
C LEU A 200 -12.16 -24.46 -5.65
N GLN A 201 -11.68 -24.58 -4.41
CA GLN A 201 -12.53 -24.88 -3.25
C GLN A 201 -13.62 -23.82 -3.03
N GLN A 202 -13.29 -22.55 -3.29
CA GLN A 202 -14.23 -21.44 -3.21
C GLN A 202 -15.12 -21.29 -4.47
N ARG A 203 -14.99 -22.19 -5.45
CA ARG A 203 -15.73 -22.16 -6.73
C ARG A 203 -15.52 -20.85 -7.51
N LEU A 204 -14.35 -20.23 -7.35
CA LEU A 204 -13.94 -19.04 -8.12
C LEU A 204 -13.41 -19.42 -9.50
N ILE A 205 -12.97 -20.66 -9.65
CA ILE A 205 -12.55 -21.27 -10.91
C ILE A 205 -13.15 -22.68 -11.02
N THR A 206 -13.31 -23.15 -12.24
CA THR A 206 -13.77 -24.50 -12.56
C THR A 206 -12.63 -25.53 -12.42
N PRO A 207 -12.94 -26.84 -12.31
CA PRO A 207 -11.92 -27.88 -12.32
C PRO A 207 -11.06 -27.88 -13.59
N GLU A 208 -11.62 -27.48 -14.73
CA GLU A 208 -10.88 -27.38 -15.99
C GLU A 208 -9.89 -26.22 -15.97
N GLU A 209 -10.34 -25.03 -15.58
CA GLU A 209 -9.47 -23.86 -15.41
C GLU A 209 -8.37 -24.13 -14.37
N TYR A 210 -8.68 -24.87 -13.30
CA TYR A 210 -7.67 -25.28 -12.33
C TYR A 210 -6.58 -26.17 -12.95
N ARG A 211 -6.97 -27.20 -13.72
CA ARG A 211 -6.01 -28.07 -14.41
C ARG A 211 -5.16 -27.31 -15.43
N GLN A 212 -5.79 -26.42 -16.19
CA GLN A 212 -5.11 -25.56 -17.15
C GLN A 212 -4.14 -24.62 -16.43
N ALA A 213 -4.56 -23.96 -15.35
CA ALA A 213 -3.73 -23.02 -14.60
C ALA A 213 -2.50 -23.67 -13.96
N LEU A 214 -2.59 -24.95 -13.56
CA LEU A 214 -1.45 -25.70 -13.02
C LEU A 214 -0.37 -25.98 -14.08
N SER A 215 -0.76 -26.15 -15.35
CA SER A 215 0.18 -26.41 -16.45
C SER A 215 0.76 -25.14 -17.08
N GLU A 216 0.24 -23.97 -16.73
CA GLU A 216 0.78 -22.70 -17.20
C GLU A 216 2.20 -22.45 -16.68
N PRO A 217 3.14 -22.08 -17.56
CA PRO A 217 4.53 -21.82 -17.18
C PRO A 217 4.65 -20.57 -16.30
N LEU A 218 5.69 -20.55 -15.47
CA LEU A 218 6.07 -19.35 -14.73
C LEU A 218 6.70 -18.31 -15.68
N PRO A 219 6.65 -17.02 -15.34
CA PRO A 219 7.29 -15.99 -16.15
C PRO A 219 8.80 -16.21 -16.13
N VAL A 220 9.37 -16.43 -17.30
CA VAL A 220 10.82 -16.43 -17.51
C VAL A 220 11.30 -15.01 -17.71
N GLN A 221 12.59 -14.77 -17.42
CA GLN A 221 13.23 -13.46 -17.57
C GLN A 221 13.21 -13.04 -19.04
N THR A 222 12.10 -12.45 -19.50
CA THR A 222 12.10 -11.64 -20.71
C THR A 222 12.86 -10.38 -20.33
N GLN A 223 14.00 -10.18 -20.99
CA GLN A 223 14.58 -8.85 -21.08
C GLN A 223 13.42 -7.96 -21.56
N GLY A 224 12.90 -7.11 -20.68
CA GLY A 224 11.97 -6.06 -21.11
C GLY A 224 12.65 -5.27 -22.24
N PRO A 225 11.89 -4.73 -23.21
CA PRO A 225 12.46 -3.97 -24.31
C PRO A 225 13.42 -2.86 -23.84
#